data_AF-A0A392M0H5-F1
#
_entry.id   AF-A0A392M0H5-F1
#
_cell.length_a   1.000
_cell.length_b   1.000
_cell.length_c   1.000
_cell.angle_alpha   90.00
_cell.angle_beta   90.00
_cell.angle_gamma   90.00
#
_symmetry.space_group_name_H-M   'P 1'
#
loop_
_entity.id
_entity.type
_entity.pdbx_description
1 polymer ?
#
loop_
_entity_poly.entity_id
_entity_poly.type
_entity_poly.pdbx_seq_one_letter_code
_entity_poly.pdbx_strand_id
1 'polypeptide(L)'
;MNQDNYLEEALKMRNLLQEFLKRQGRRPPTILGLREHIFTGSVSSLAWFMSYQETSFVTIGQRLLANPLRVRFHYGHPDVFDRVFHITRGGISKASKTINLSEDVFAGFNSTLRRGCISYHEYLQIGKGRDVSLNSISKFEAKVANGNSEQTISRDIFRLARQFDFFRMLSCYFTTIGFYFSSLISVLGIYVFLYGQLYLVLSGLERALIIEARIKNVQSLETALASQSFIQLGLLTGLPMMMEIGLERGFLTALKDFVLMQLQLAAVFFTFSLGSKTHYYGRTILHGGAKYRPTGRKVVFHASFTENYRLYSRSHFVKAFELMLLLIVYNMFRKSYQSNMTYVLITYAIWFMSLTWLCAPFLFNPAGFSWTKAVDDWKEWNKWIRQQGGLGIHQDKSWHSWWYDEQAHLRRSSLGSRFAEILLSLRFFIYQYGLVYHLDITQQSKNLLVYVFSWLVILGIFLLVKVVNIGRNLLSANYQLGFRFFKAILFVAVLALIISLSIICQLSVSDLFVCCLAFMPTAWGLIQ
;
A
#
# COMPACT_ATOMS: atom_id res chain seq x y z
N MET A 1 9.70 -16.14 -21.93
CA MET A 1 9.33 -17.47 -21.41
C MET A 1 9.04 -17.37 -19.91
N ASN A 2 7.99 -18.02 -19.38
CA ASN A 2 7.60 -17.89 -17.96
C ASN A 2 8.48 -18.75 -17.04
N GLN A 3 8.73 -19.99 -17.46
CA GLN A 3 9.63 -20.94 -16.83
C GLN A 3 10.60 -21.45 -17.88
N ASP A 4 11.84 -21.67 -17.46
CA ASP A 4 12.85 -22.33 -18.28
C ASP A 4 13.54 -23.37 -17.41
N ASN A 5 13.88 -24.52 -17.99
CA ASN A 5 14.63 -25.53 -17.27
C ASN A 5 15.88 -25.87 -18.06
N TYR A 6 17.01 -25.83 -17.37
CA TYR A 6 18.29 -26.21 -17.96
C TYR A 6 18.30 -27.73 -18.22
N LEU A 7 18.94 -28.16 -19.30
CA LEU A 7 18.98 -29.57 -19.68
C LEU A 7 19.63 -30.42 -18.58
N GLU A 8 20.65 -29.87 -17.92
CA GLU A 8 21.39 -30.47 -16.82
C GLU A 8 20.51 -30.70 -15.59
N GLU A 9 19.57 -29.80 -15.32
CA GLU A 9 18.60 -29.93 -14.22
C GLU A 9 17.56 -31.01 -14.57
N ALA A 10 17.13 -31.12 -15.83
CA ALA A 10 16.18 -32.14 -16.26
C ALA A 10 16.70 -33.58 -16.02
N LEU A 11 18.00 -33.83 -16.13
CA LEU A 11 18.61 -35.14 -15.85
C LEU A 11 18.44 -35.59 -14.38
N LYS A 12 18.28 -34.64 -13.46
CA LYS A 12 18.10 -34.92 -12.02
C LYS A 12 16.66 -35.30 -11.66
N MET A 13 15.70 -35.17 -12.58
CA MET A 13 14.28 -35.46 -12.32
C MET A 13 14.03 -36.89 -11.82
N ARG A 14 14.82 -37.86 -12.28
CA ARG A 14 14.74 -39.25 -11.77
C ARG A 14 14.98 -39.32 -10.26
N ASN A 15 15.97 -38.59 -9.77
CA ASN A 15 16.33 -38.56 -8.35
C ASN A 15 15.22 -37.87 -7.53
N LEU A 16 14.63 -36.81 -8.09
CA LEU A 16 13.50 -36.13 -7.48
C LEU A 16 12.29 -37.07 -7.31
N LEU A 17 11.91 -37.80 -8.35
CA LEU A 17 10.74 -38.69 -8.28
C LEU A 17 10.91 -39.81 -7.23
N GLN A 18 12.14 -40.23 -6.95
CA GLN A 18 12.41 -41.20 -5.88
C GLN A 18 12.11 -40.64 -4.47
N GLU A 19 12.11 -39.33 -4.28
CA GLU A 19 11.77 -38.72 -2.98
C GLU A 19 10.32 -39.00 -2.57
N PHE A 20 9.40 -39.25 -3.52
CA PHE A 20 8.03 -39.70 -3.20
C PHE A 20 7.99 -41.06 -2.48
N LEU A 21 9.02 -41.89 -2.63
CA LEU A 21 9.09 -43.20 -1.97
C LEU A 21 9.77 -43.11 -0.58
N LYS A 22 10.55 -42.06 -0.33
CA LYS A 22 11.27 -41.88 0.93
C LYS A 22 10.35 -41.33 2.01
N ARG A 23 10.37 -41.96 3.19
CA ARG A 23 9.58 -41.49 4.34
C ARG A 23 10.31 -40.33 5.04
N GLN A 24 9.91 -39.10 4.75
CA GLN A 24 10.33 -37.93 5.53
C GLN A 24 9.37 -37.71 6.70
N GLY A 25 9.57 -38.48 7.78
CA GLY A 25 8.68 -38.49 8.95
C GLY A 25 7.72 -39.70 8.95
N ARG A 26 6.41 -39.47 9.17
CA ARG A 26 5.43 -40.57 9.32
C ARG A 26 4.90 -41.13 7.99
N ARG A 27 5.00 -40.39 6.88
CA ARG A 27 4.40 -40.72 5.57
C ARG A 27 5.32 -40.26 4.43
N PRO A 28 5.21 -40.87 3.23
CA PRO A 28 5.84 -40.31 2.03
C PRO A 28 5.33 -38.90 1.75
N PRO A 29 6.15 -38.03 1.13
CA PRO A 29 5.71 -36.71 0.70
C PRO A 29 4.65 -36.85 -0.39
N THR A 30 3.74 -35.89 -0.43
CA THR A 30 2.67 -35.76 -1.43
C THR A 30 2.93 -34.58 -2.36
N ILE A 31 3.76 -33.63 -1.92
CA ILE A 31 4.25 -32.52 -2.74
C ILE A 31 5.76 -32.41 -2.48
N LEU A 32 6.55 -32.41 -3.56
CA LEU A 32 7.98 -32.16 -3.53
C LEU A 32 8.24 -30.71 -3.92
N GLY A 33 8.71 -29.93 -2.96
CA GLY A 33 9.07 -28.53 -3.17
C GLY A 33 10.43 -28.38 -3.83
N LEU A 34 10.57 -27.43 -4.75
CA LEU A 34 11.82 -27.16 -5.45
C LEU A 34 12.25 -25.70 -5.39
N ARG A 35 13.57 -25.48 -5.52
CA ARG A 35 14.16 -24.15 -5.64
C ARG A 35 13.80 -23.51 -6.99
N GLU A 36 13.42 -22.24 -6.97
CA GLU A 36 13.28 -21.39 -8.16
C GLU A 36 14.52 -20.49 -8.28
N HIS A 37 15.02 -20.34 -9.51
CA HIS A 37 16.10 -19.40 -9.86
C HIS A 37 15.54 -18.26 -10.71
N ILE A 38 15.69 -17.03 -10.24
CA ILE A 38 15.11 -15.85 -10.90
C ILE A 38 16.14 -15.24 -11.84
N PHE A 39 16.00 -15.53 -13.14
CA PHE A 39 16.97 -15.09 -14.14
C PHE A 39 16.77 -13.63 -14.60
N THR A 40 15.66 -12.99 -14.24
CA THR A 40 15.37 -11.59 -14.64
C THR A 40 16.00 -10.55 -13.72
N GLY A 41 16.74 -10.95 -12.68
CA GLY A 41 17.31 -10.04 -11.69
C GLY A 41 18.24 -8.98 -12.26
N SER A 42 18.95 -9.26 -13.37
CA SER A 42 19.89 -8.34 -14.00
C SER A 42 19.26 -7.25 -14.88
N VAL A 43 17.94 -7.30 -15.13
CA VAL A 43 17.27 -6.43 -16.12
C VAL A 43 17.09 -4.99 -15.63
N SER A 44 16.85 -4.80 -14.33
CA SER A 44 16.66 -3.47 -13.73
C SER A 44 16.99 -3.51 -12.23
N SER A 45 17.24 -2.35 -11.62
CA SER A 45 17.43 -2.26 -10.16
C SER A 45 16.22 -2.78 -9.37
N LEU A 46 15.00 -2.52 -9.87
CA LEU A 46 13.78 -3.08 -9.29
C LEU A 46 13.72 -4.60 -9.37
N ALA A 47 14.10 -5.16 -10.52
CA ALA A 47 14.16 -6.61 -10.70
C ALA A 47 15.23 -7.23 -9.79
N TRP A 48 16.34 -6.53 -9.58
CA TRP A 48 17.40 -6.92 -8.66
C TRP A 48 16.91 -7.00 -7.21
N PHE A 49 16.20 -5.98 -6.72
CA PHE A 49 15.63 -5.97 -5.36
C PHE A 49 14.63 -7.11 -5.14
N MET A 50 13.71 -7.31 -6.10
CA MET A 50 12.72 -8.37 -6.02
C MET A 50 13.35 -9.76 -6.13
N SER A 51 14.35 -9.93 -6.99
CA SER A 51 15.08 -11.19 -7.13
C SER A 51 15.72 -11.62 -5.81
N TYR A 52 16.35 -10.69 -5.08
CA TYR A 52 16.94 -11.02 -3.79
C TYR A 52 15.91 -11.33 -2.70
N GLN A 53 14.81 -10.57 -2.64
CA GLN A 53 13.72 -10.87 -1.72
C GLN A 53 13.13 -12.26 -1.97
N GLU A 54 12.86 -12.58 -3.23
CA GLU A 54 12.31 -13.88 -3.60
C GLU A 54 13.32 -15.01 -3.42
N THR A 55 14.61 -14.80 -3.72
CA THR A 55 15.65 -15.82 -3.49
C THR A 55 15.66 -16.22 -2.02
N SER A 56 15.70 -15.26 -1.09
CA SER A 56 15.61 -15.52 0.35
C SER A 56 14.34 -16.27 0.75
N PHE A 57 13.19 -15.94 0.16
CA PHE A 57 11.94 -16.66 0.41
C PHE A 57 11.99 -18.10 -0.09
N VAL A 58 12.51 -18.31 -1.30
CA VAL A 58 12.51 -19.60 -1.98
C VAL A 58 13.56 -20.54 -1.40
N THR A 59 14.66 -20.05 -0.82
CA THR A 59 15.73 -20.88 -0.22
C THR A 59 15.56 -21.01 1.30
N ILE A 60 16.22 -20.17 2.10
CA ILE A 60 16.23 -20.24 3.56
C ILE A 60 14.82 -20.19 4.15
N GLY A 61 13.92 -19.41 3.56
CA GLY A 61 12.51 -19.38 3.91
C GLY A 61 11.86 -20.75 3.77
N GLN A 62 11.90 -21.35 2.57
CA GLN A 62 11.32 -22.68 2.34
C GLN A 62 12.00 -23.78 3.16
N ARG A 63 13.32 -23.69 3.38
CA ARG A 63 14.08 -24.64 4.18
C ARG A 63 13.54 -24.68 5.61
N LEU A 64 13.42 -23.51 6.26
CA LEU A 64 12.87 -23.38 7.60
C LEU A 64 11.39 -23.81 7.68
N LEU A 65 10.58 -23.42 6.68
CA LEU A 65 9.17 -23.81 6.61
C LEU A 65 8.98 -25.33 6.48
N ALA A 66 9.85 -26.01 5.73
CA ALA A 66 9.79 -27.46 5.55
C ALA A 66 10.29 -28.20 6.80
N ASN A 67 11.47 -27.80 7.32
CA ASN A 67 12.11 -28.43 8.46
C ASN A 67 12.91 -27.38 9.26
N PRO A 68 12.65 -27.17 10.57
CA PRO A 68 11.83 -27.99 11.47
C PRO A 68 10.35 -27.62 11.54
N LEU A 69 9.92 -26.49 10.95
CA LEU A 69 8.60 -25.92 11.26
C LEU A 69 7.42 -26.74 10.69
N ARG A 70 7.64 -27.50 9.60
CA ARG A 70 6.60 -28.33 8.94
C ARG A 70 5.31 -27.56 8.63
N VAL A 71 5.44 -26.31 8.22
CA VAL A 71 4.36 -25.42 7.77
C VAL A 71 4.59 -24.90 6.35
N ARG A 72 5.49 -25.55 5.61
CA ARG A 72 5.61 -25.35 4.17
C ARG A 72 4.33 -25.80 3.48
N PHE A 73 3.76 -24.89 2.69
CA PHE A 73 2.69 -25.15 1.75
C PHE A 73 3.24 -25.16 0.32
N HIS A 74 2.37 -25.11 -0.69
CA HIS A 74 2.80 -25.01 -2.08
C HIS A 74 2.95 -23.53 -2.47
N TYR A 75 4.17 -23.16 -2.87
CA TYR A 75 4.54 -21.79 -3.23
C TYR A 75 5.31 -21.70 -4.55
N GLY A 76 5.97 -22.80 -4.94
CA GLY A 76 6.83 -22.84 -6.12
C GLY A 76 6.07 -23.40 -7.32
N HIS A 77 6.12 -22.70 -8.45
CA HIS A 77 5.71 -23.25 -9.73
C HIS A 77 6.42 -24.57 -10.11
N PRO A 78 7.67 -24.86 -9.68
CA PRO A 78 8.30 -26.14 -10.00
C PRO A 78 7.86 -27.31 -9.14
N ASP A 79 7.07 -27.12 -8.08
CA ASP A 79 6.73 -28.19 -7.16
C ASP A 79 6.01 -29.36 -7.87
N VAL A 80 6.37 -30.59 -7.52
CA VAL A 80 5.81 -31.81 -8.12
C VAL A 80 4.78 -32.43 -7.19
N PHE A 81 3.65 -32.87 -7.74
CA PHE A 81 2.52 -33.41 -6.99
C PHE A 81 2.37 -34.92 -7.18
N ASP A 82 2.05 -35.65 -6.11
CA ASP A 82 1.48 -36.99 -6.21
C ASP A 82 0.05 -36.88 -6.74
N ARG A 83 -0.11 -37.20 -8.03
CA ARG A 83 -1.40 -37.19 -8.74
C ARG A 83 -2.43 -38.09 -8.06
N VAL A 84 -2.04 -39.29 -7.63
CA VAL A 84 -2.98 -40.28 -7.07
C VAL A 84 -3.53 -39.76 -5.75
N PHE A 85 -2.67 -39.22 -4.88
CA PHE A 85 -3.10 -38.66 -3.61
C PHE A 85 -4.10 -37.51 -3.78
N HIS A 86 -3.83 -36.56 -4.68
CA HIS A 86 -4.65 -35.36 -4.83
C HIS A 86 -5.99 -35.64 -5.55
N ILE A 87 -5.99 -36.45 -6.62
CA ILE A 87 -7.23 -36.76 -7.36
C ILE A 87 -8.19 -37.57 -6.49
N THR A 88 -7.71 -38.60 -5.80
CA THR A 88 -8.56 -39.50 -5.00
C THR A 88 -9.12 -38.87 -3.74
N ARG A 89 -8.63 -37.69 -3.34
CA ARG A 89 -9.03 -37.01 -2.09
C ARG A 89 -9.72 -35.66 -2.29
N GLY A 90 -10.27 -35.41 -3.49
CA GLY A 90 -11.05 -34.20 -3.76
C GLY A 90 -10.28 -33.10 -4.50
N GLY A 91 -9.37 -33.47 -5.40
CA GLY A 91 -8.71 -32.55 -6.34
C GLY A 91 -7.47 -31.83 -5.80
N ILE A 92 -6.81 -31.05 -6.66
CA ILE A 92 -5.53 -30.37 -6.36
C ILE A 92 -5.76 -29.12 -5.51
N SER A 93 -6.55 -28.18 -6.02
CA SER A 93 -6.82 -26.89 -5.37
C SER A 93 -8.21 -26.36 -5.69
N LYS A 94 -8.59 -25.29 -5.00
CA LYS A 94 -9.82 -24.53 -5.23
C LYS A 94 -9.49 -23.30 -6.07
N ALA A 95 -9.19 -23.45 -7.36
CA ALA A 95 -8.85 -22.29 -8.19
C ALA A 95 -10.10 -21.44 -8.52
N SER A 96 -10.07 -20.15 -8.22
CA SER A 96 -11.09 -19.20 -8.66
C SER A 96 -10.47 -17.83 -8.92
N LYS A 97 -10.84 -17.19 -10.03
CA LYS A 97 -10.34 -15.86 -10.40
C LYS A 97 -10.74 -14.75 -9.40
N THR A 98 -11.67 -15.02 -8.47
CA THR A 98 -12.30 -14.00 -7.61
C THR A 98 -12.40 -14.35 -6.11
N ILE A 99 -12.25 -15.62 -5.71
CA ILE A 99 -12.48 -16.05 -4.31
C ILE A 99 -11.27 -16.80 -3.72
N ASN A 100 -10.46 -17.42 -4.58
CA ASN A 100 -9.26 -18.16 -4.18
C ASN A 100 -8.15 -17.85 -5.18
N LEU A 101 -7.67 -16.62 -5.11
CA LEU A 101 -6.70 -16.03 -6.02
C LEU A 101 -5.28 -16.63 -5.87
N SER A 102 -5.04 -17.28 -4.73
CA SER A 102 -3.80 -18.00 -4.40
C SER A 102 -4.06 -19.50 -4.41
N GLU A 103 -4.46 -20.03 -5.57
CA GLU A 103 -4.71 -21.44 -5.81
C GLU A 103 -3.53 -22.32 -5.37
N ASP A 104 -2.30 -21.84 -5.56
CA ASP A 104 -1.09 -22.56 -5.18
C ASP A 104 -1.08 -22.86 -3.67
N VAL A 105 -1.31 -21.83 -2.85
CA VAL A 105 -1.28 -21.95 -1.38
C VAL A 105 -2.42 -22.83 -0.88
N PHE A 106 -3.63 -22.70 -1.46
CA PHE A 106 -4.76 -23.56 -1.13
C PHE A 106 -4.52 -25.03 -1.49
N ALA A 107 -3.71 -25.32 -2.51
CA ALA A 107 -3.28 -26.69 -2.82
C ALA A 107 -2.47 -27.27 -1.65
N GLY A 108 -1.54 -26.47 -1.12
CA GLY A 108 -0.77 -26.82 0.08
C GLY A 108 -1.65 -27.05 1.30
N PHE A 109 -2.61 -26.15 1.58
CA PHE A 109 -3.56 -26.31 2.69
C PHE A 109 -4.35 -27.61 2.59
N ASN A 110 -4.92 -27.90 1.42
CA ASN A 110 -5.66 -29.14 1.20
C ASN A 110 -4.78 -30.37 1.40
N SER A 111 -3.54 -30.34 0.89
CA SER A 111 -2.59 -31.43 1.07
C SER A 111 -2.31 -31.70 2.54
N THR A 112 -2.00 -30.66 3.32
CA THR A 112 -1.76 -30.78 4.77
C THR A 112 -3.01 -31.23 5.54
N LEU A 113 -4.19 -30.67 5.27
CA LEU A 113 -5.46 -31.05 5.91
C LEU A 113 -5.84 -32.51 5.65
N ARG A 114 -5.46 -33.05 4.48
CA ARG A 114 -5.64 -34.46 4.11
C ARG A 114 -4.52 -35.36 4.64
N ARG A 115 -3.68 -34.85 5.54
CA ARG A 115 -2.55 -35.55 6.15
C ARG A 115 -1.47 -35.97 5.13
N GLY A 116 -1.32 -35.17 4.07
CA GLY A 116 -0.18 -35.20 3.17
C GLY A 116 1.06 -34.56 3.81
N CYS A 117 2.23 -34.82 3.23
CA CYS A 117 3.50 -34.27 3.69
C CYS A 117 4.14 -33.47 2.55
N ILE A 118 4.70 -32.31 2.88
CA ILE A 118 5.30 -31.41 1.89
C ILE A 118 6.78 -31.29 2.25
N SER A 119 7.65 -31.75 1.35
CA SER A 119 9.11 -31.64 1.50
C SER A 119 9.67 -30.50 0.64
N TYR A 120 10.95 -30.18 0.82
CA TYR A 120 11.65 -29.17 0.05
C TYR A 120 13.07 -29.64 -0.29
N HIS A 121 13.47 -29.49 -1.55
CA HIS A 121 14.73 -30.00 -2.10
C HIS A 121 15.43 -28.94 -2.96
N GLU A 122 16.74 -28.79 -2.77
CA GLU A 122 17.53 -27.70 -3.36
C GLU A 122 18.59 -28.15 -4.37
N TYR A 123 18.80 -29.45 -4.55
CA TYR A 123 19.78 -29.97 -5.51
C TYR A 123 19.33 -29.83 -6.98
N LEU A 124 18.06 -29.48 -7.18
CA LEU A 124 17.42 -29.18 -8.46
C LEU A 124 16.85 -27.76 -8.38
N GLN A 125 17.07 -26.97 -9.42
CA GLN A 125 16.51 -25.61 -9.53
C GLN A 125 15.87 -25.38 -10.89
N ILE A 126 14.80 -24.58 -10.94
CA ILE A 126 14.09 -24.25 -12.18
C ILE A 126 14.09 -22.73 -12.38
N GLY A 127 14.41 -22.30 -13.59
CA GLY A 127 14.42 -20.89 -13.99
C GLY A 127 13.01 -20.30 -14.04
N LYS A 128 12.83 -19.11 -13.48
CA LYS A 128 11.56 -18.37 -13.51
C LYS A 128 11.77 -16.90 -13.87
N GLY A 129 11.01 -16.44 -14.86
CA GLY A 129 11.00 -15.04 -15.24
C GLY A 129 10.06 -14.23 -14.33
N ARG A 130 10.54 -13.12 -13.78
CA ARG A 130 9.77 -12.22 -12.91
C ARG A 130 9.52 -10.85 -13.52
N ASP A 131 8.58 -10.13 -12.91
CA ASP A 131 8.20 -8.77 -13.26
C ASP A 131 9.37 -7.80 -13.00
N VAL A 132 9.66 -6.93 -13.98
CA VAL A 132 10.87 -6.07 -13.98
C VAL A 132 10.58 -4.58 -13.84
N SER A 133 9.31 -4.18 -13.94
CA SER A 133 8.84 -2.78 -13.83
C SER A 133 8.00 -2.57 -12.58
N LEU A 134 8.01 -1.36 -12.02
CA LEU A 134 7.30 -1.03 -10.78
C LEU A 134 5.82 -1.39 -10.85
N ASN A 135 5.14 -1.05 -11.96
CA ASN A 135 3.71 -1.32 -12.14
C ASN A 135 3.40 -2.81 -12.21
N SER A 136 4.28 -3.60 -12.82
CA SER A 136 4.10 -5.05 -12.91
C SER A 136 4.36 -5.72 -11.57
N ILE A 137 5.42 -5.29 -10.86
CA ILE A 137 5.74 -5.75 -9.52
C ILE A 137 4.62 -5.39 -8.53
N SER A 138 4.13 -4.15 -8.52
CA SER A 138 3.03 -3.74 -7.63
C SER A 138 1.73 -4.50 -7.92
N LYS A 139 1.42 -4.80 -9.20
CA LYS A 139 0.29 -5.68 -9.56
C LYS A 139 0.49 -7.10 -9.02
N PHE A 140 1.71 -7.64 -9.05
CA PHE A 140 2.03 -8.92 -8.44
C PHE A 140 1.86 -8.89 -6.91
N GLU A 141 2.39 -7.88 -6.23
CA GLU A 141 2.24 -7.73 -4.78
C GLU A 141 0.79 -7.54 -4.37
N ALA A 142 0.00 -6.80 -5.15
CA ALA A 142 -1.44 -6.68 -4.97
C ALA A 142 -2.14 -8.05 -5.08
N LYS A 143 -1.73 -8.89 -6.05
CA LYS A 143 -2.23 -10.27 -6.18
C LYS A 143 -1.96 -11.06 -4.90
N VAL A 144 -0.71 -11.06 -4.43
CA VAL A 144 -0.31 -11.83 -3.24
C VAL A 144 -1.01 -11.31 -1.98
N ALA A 145 -1.09 -9.99 -1.79
CA ALA A 145 -1.77 -9.37 -0.65
C ALA A 145 -3.27 -9.68 -0.62
N ASN A 146 -3.95 -9.61 -1.78
CA ASN A 146 -5.36 -9.99 -1.89
C ASN A 146 -5.58 -11.47 -1.55
N GLY A 147 -4.75 -12.36 -2.13
CA GLY A 147 -4.86 -13.79 -1.86
C GLY A 147 -4.55 -14.15 -0.40
N ASN A 148 -3.65 -13.42 0.25
CA ASN A 148 -3.38 -13.59 1.68
C ASN A 148 -4.53 -13.08 2.56
N SER A 149 -5.23 -12.02 2.15
CA SER A 149 -6.46 -11.57 2.81
C SER A 149 -7.58 -12.62 2.70
N GLU A 150 -7.76 -13.23 1.52
CA GLU A 150 -8.70 -14.34 1.33
C GLU A 150 -8.35 -15.55 2.20
N GLN A 151 -7.05 -15.83 2.36
CA GLN A 151 -6.56 -16.83 3.29
C GLN A 151 -7.01 -16.50 4.73
N THR A 152 -6.81 -15.27 5.21
CA THR A 152 -7.22 -14.84 6.56
C THR A 152 -8.69 -15.12 6.88
N ILE A 153 -9.58 -14.89 5.90
CA ILE A 153 -11.03 -15.12 6.06
C ILE A 153 -11.45 -16.56 5.73
N SER A 154 -10.53 -17.41 5.26
CA SER A 154 -10.84 -18.77 4.83
C SER A 154 -11.01 -19.75 5.98
N ARG A 155 -11.98 -20.66 5.82
CA ARG A 155 -12.20 -21.80 6.73
C ARG A 155 -11.03 -22.78 6.75
N ASP A 156 -10.17 -22.77 5.73
CA ASP A 156 -9.04 -23.72 5.64
C ASP A 156 -7.98 -23.40 6.69
N ILE A 157 -7.70 -22.12 6.94
CA ILE A 157 -6.79 -21.70 8.02
C ILE A 157 -7.35 -22.02 9.39
N PHE A 158 -8.66 -21.82 9.60
CA PHE A 158 -9.31 -22.25 10.84
C PHE A 158 -9.16 -23.76 11.08
N ARG A 159 -9.30 -24.58 10.03
CA ARG A 159 -9.12 -26.04 10.12
C ARG A 159 -7.66 -26.42 10.36
N LEU A 160 -6.71 -25.74 9.72
CA LEU A 160 -5.28 -25.96 9.93
C LEU A 160 -4.89 -25.61 11.38
N ALA A 161 -5.35 -24.46 11.88
CA ALA A 161 -5.09 -24.01 13.25
C ALA A 161 -5.59 -25.02 14.29
N ARG A 162 -6.73 -25.67 14.06
CA ARG A 162 -7.24 -26.74 14.93
C ARG A 162 -6.40 -28.03 14.91
N GLN A 163 -5.61 -28.25 13.86
CA GLN A 163 -4.77 -29.44 13.71
C GLN A 163 -3.30 -29.20 14.09
N PHE A 164 -2.87 -27.94 14.14
CA PHE A 164 -1.52 -27.56 14.52
C PHE A 164 -1.37 -27.48 16.04
N ASP A 165 -0.23 -27.94 16.54
CA ASP A 165 0.24 -27.61 17.88
C ASP A 165 0.63 -26.13 17.96
N PHE A 166 0.80 -25.62 19.18
CA PHE A 166 1.07 -24.21 19.43
C PHE A 166 2.22 -23.64 18.57
N PHE A 167 3.34 -24.35 18.46
CA PHE A 167 4.51 -23.90 17.72
C PHE A 167 4.28 -23.85 16.20
N ARG A 168 3.62 -24.87 15.63
CA ARG A 168 3.25 -24.87 14.21
C ARG A 168 2.17 -23.83 13.91
N MET A 169 1.23 -23.61 14.83
CA MET A 169 0.24 -22.55 14.70
C MET A 169 0.90 -21.17 14.68
N LEU A 170 1.82 -20.90 15.62
CA LEU A 170 2.56 -19.65 15.69
C LEU A 170 3.43 -19.43 14.44
N SER A 171 4.09 -20.49 13.98
CA SER A 171 4.90 -20.49 12.77
C SER A 171 4.05 -20.24 11.54
N CYS A 172 2.91 -20.91 11.40
CA CYS A 172 1.94 -20.65 10.34
C CYS A 172 1.48 -19.19 10.36
N TYR A 173 1.14 -18.64 11.53
CA TYR A 173 0.74 -17.24 11.67
C TYR A 173 1.82 -16.30 11.14
N PHE A 174 3.05 -16.34 11.67
CA PHE A 174 4.09 -15.38 11.27
C PHE A 174 4.54 -15.51 9.81
N THR A 175 4.45 -16.71 9.25
CA THR A 175 4.94 -16.98 7.89
C THR A 175 3.90 -16.80 6.79
N THR A 176 2.60 -16.80 7.14
CA THR A 176 1.51 -16.62 6.18
C THR A 176 0.79 -15.30 6.39
N ILE A 177 -0.16 -15.26 7.32
CA ILE A 177 -1.14 -14.17 7.49
C ILE A 177 -0.58 -13.03 8.35
N GLY A 178 0.18 -13.40 9.39
CA GLY A 178 0.69 -12.50 10.40
C GLY A 178 1.61 -11.43 9.82
N PHE A 179 2.40 -11.73 8.78
CA PHE A 179 3.21 -10.72 8.10
C PHE A 179 2.37 -9.58 7.52
N TYR A 180 1.30 -9.90 6.79
CA TYR A 180 0.41 -8.90 6.17
C TYR A 180 -0.45 -8.19 7.21
N PHE A 181 -0.92 -8.91 8.22
CA PHE A 181 -1.69 -8.35 9.32
C PHE A 181 -0.86 -7.37 10.16
N SER A 182 0.36 -7.75 10.57
CA SER A 182 1.29 -6.87 11.29
C SER A 182 1.68 -5.66 10.45
N SER A 183 1.87 -5.82 9.14
CA SER A 183 2.12 -4.70 8.22
C SER A 183 0.94 -3.73 8.18
N LEU A 184 -0.30 -4.24 8.11
CA LEU A 184 -1.52 -3.43 8.15
C LEU A 184 -1.63 -2.65 9.46
N ILE A 185 -1.44 -3.33 10.60
CA ILE A 185 -1.44 -2.69 11.93
C ILE A 185 -0.35 -1.63 12.03
N SER A 186 0.84 -1.88 11.49
CA SER A 186 1.94 -0.91 11.54
C SER A 186 1.57 0.39 10.80
N VAL A 187 1.00 0.27 9.60
CA VAL A 187 0.54 1.45 8.84
C VAL A 187 -0.63 2.15 9.53
N LEU A 188 -1.61 1.41 10.06
CA LEU A 188 -2.71 1.98 10.85
C LEU A 188 -2.20 2.68 12.11
N GLY A 189 -1.18 2.11 12.77
CA GLY A 189 -0.51 2.68 13.93
C GLY A 189 0.12 4.03 13.63
N ILE A 190 0.71 4.21 12.44
CA ILE A 190 1.23 5.51 11.99
C ILE A 190 0.11 6.54 11.87
N TYR A 191 -1.05 6.16 11.31
CA TYR A 191 -2.21 7.06 11.25
C TYR A 191 -2.75 7.41 12.63
N VAL A 192 -2.96 6.42 13.50
CA VAL A 192 -3.45 6.63 14.86
C VAL A 192 -2.47 7.49 15.65
N PHE A 193 -1.16 7.26 15.51
CA PHE A 193 -0.12 8.07 16.11
C PHE A 193 -0.20 9.52 15.63
N LEU A 194 -0.20 9.77 14.32
CA LEU A 194 -0.16 11.12 13.77
C LEU A 194 -1.43 11.91 14.06
N TYR A 195 -2.61 11.30 13.91
CA TYR A 195 -3.88 11.91 14.31
C TYR A 195 -3.94 12.14 15.82
N GLY A 196 -3.48 11.18 16.62
CA GLY A 196 -3.39 11.31 18.08
C GLY A 196 -2.54 12.49 18.50
N GLN A 197 -1.33 12.61 17.95
CA GLN A 197 -0.43 13.75 18.18
C GLN A 197 -1.08 15.07 17.78
N LEU A 198 -1.70 15.12 16.60
CA LEU A 198 -2.40 16.32 16.14
C LEU A 198 -3.55 16.72 17.09
N TYR A 199 -4.33 15.77 17.59
CA TYR A 199 -5.39 16.06 18.56
C TYR A 199 -4.84 16.50 19.93
N LEU A 200 -3.69 15.97 20.36
CA LEU A 200 -3.02 16.43 21.58
C LEU A 200 -2.50 17.87 21.46
N VAL A 201 -1.96 18.25 20.29
CA VAL A 201 -1.57 19.63 19.99
C VAL A 201 -2.79 20.54 19.98
N LEU A 202 -3.83 20.17 19.23
CA LEU A 202 -5.01 21.02 19.05
C LEU A 202 -5.84 21.14 20.33
N SER A 203 -5.85 20.15 21.21
CA SER A 203 -6.52 20.28 22.52
C SER A 203 -5.71 21.13 23.52
N GLY A 204 -4.42 21.38 23.25
CA GLY A 204 -3.50 21.99 24.21
C GLY A 204 -3.05 21.05 25.33
N LEU A 205 -3.51 19.78 25.33
CA LEU A 205 -3.14 18.78 26.34
C LEU A 205 -1.64 18.45 26.27
N GLU A 206 -1.06 18.46 25.07
CA GLU A 206 0.38 18.22 24.91
C GLU A 206 1.22 19.23 25.71
N ARG A 207 0.79 20.50 25.76
CA ARG A 207 1.47 21.53 26.55
C ARG A 207 1.45 21.18 28.03
N ALA A 208 0.31 20.73 28.56
CA ALA A 208 0.19 20.32 29.95
C ALA A 208 1.09 19.11 30.25
N LEU A 209 1.08 18.11 29.38
CA LEU A 209 1.89 16.90 29.52
C LEU A 209 3.40 17.18 29.46
N ILE A 210 3.86 18.05 28.56
CA ILE A 210 5.29 18.40 28.46
C ILE A 210 5.77 19.18 29.69
N ILE A 211 4.94 20.10 30.20
CA ILE A 211 5.27 20.84 31.43
C ILE A 211 5.42 19.87 32.60
N GLU A 212 4.49 18.93 32.75
CA GLU A 212 4.54 17.93 33.81
C GLU A 212 5.69 16.91 33.62
N ALA A 213 5.97 16.49 32.40
CA ALA A 213 7.07 15.58 32.08
C ALA A 213 8.45 16.21 32.31
N ARG A 214 8.59 17.51 32.04
CA ARG A 214 9.82 18.27 32.35
C ARG A 214 10.03 18.37 33.87
N ILE A 215 8.95 18.50 34.63
CA ILE A 215 8.99 18.47 36.10
C ILE A 215 9.39 17.08 36.62
N LYS A 216 8.95 16.00 35.95
CA LYS A 216 9.23 14.60 36.34
C LYS A 216 10.48 13.99 35.69
N ASN A 217 11.21 14.74 34.86
CA ASN A 217 12.49 14.37 34.24
C ASN A 217 12.51 12.98 33.55
N VAL A 218 11.45 12.64 32.81
CA VAL A 218 11.27 11.31 32.18
C VAL A 218 12.04 11.24 30.84
N GLN A 219 13.35 11.06 30.89
CA GLN A 219 14.20 10.82 29.70
C GLN A 219 13.94 9.47 29.01
N SER A 220 13.26 8.53 29.69
CA SER A 220 12.98 7.18 29.20
C SER A 220 11.95 7.13 28.06
N LEU A 221 11.04 8.10 27.98
CA LEU A 221 9.99 8.11 26.94
C LEU A 221 10.55 8.54 25.58
N GLU A 222 11.45 9.53 25.58
CA GLU A 222 12.06 10.06 24.36
C GLU A 222 13.01 9.04 23.72
N THR A 223 13.77 8.31 24.54
CA THR A 223 14.67 7.24 24.10
C THR A 223 13.90 6.01 23.60
N ALA A 224 12.78 5.66 24.22
CA ALA A 224 11.89 4.60 23.73
C ALA A 224 11.27 4.94 22.36
N LEU A 225 10.82 6.19 22.15
CA LEU A 225 10.26 6.65 20.87
C LEU A 225 11.32 6.74 19.75
N ALA A 226 12.54 7.18 20.07
CA ALA A 226 13.64 7.25 19.11
C ALA A 226 14.18 5.87 18.68
N SER A 227 14.22 4.90 19.60
CA SER A 227 14.62 3.52 19.28
C SER A 227 13.61 2.82 18.37
N GLN A 228 12.31 3.09 18.56
CA GLN A 228 11.25 2.53 17.71
C GLN A 228 11.34 3.01 16.25
N SER A 229 11.62 4.30 16.01
CA SER A 229 11.68 4.86 14.65
C SER A 229 12.90 4.38 13.86
N PHE A 230 14.03 4.14 14.53
CA PHE A 230 15.24 3.61 13.88
C PHE A 230 15.10 2.12 13.52
N ILE A 231 14.46 1.33 14.40
CA ILE A 231 14.29 -0.12 14.21
C ILE A 231 13.23 -0.44 13.13
N GLN A 232 12.24 0.43 12.92
CA GLN A 232 11.18 0.26 11.90
C GLN A 232 11.61 0.63 10.46
N LEU A 233 12.72 1.34 10.26
CA LEU A 233 13.19 1.76 8.94
C LEU A 233 13.96 0.65 8.22
N GLY A 234 13.27 -0.33 7.64
CA GLY A 234 13.76 -1.21 6.55
C GLY A 234 14.95 -2.15 6.84
N LEU A 235 15.77 -1.87 7.85
CA LEU A 235 16.98 -2.58 8.24
C LEU A 235 16.65 -4.00 8.66
N LEU A 236 15.64 -4.18 9.52
CA LEU A 236 15.18 -5.49 9.96
C LEU A 236 14.51 -6.32 8.86
N THR A 237 13.80 -5.68 7.93
CA THR A 237 13.18 -6.40 6.80
C THR A 237 14.20 -6.89 5.77
N GLY A 238 15.38 -6.26 5.71
CA GLY A 238 16.49 -6.68 4.84
C GLY A 238 17.40 -7.76 5.45
N LEU A 239 17.31 -8.02 6.75
CA LEU A 239 18.19 -9.00 7.42
C LEU A 239 18.12 -10.41 6.83
N PRO A 240 16.94 -11.02 6.58
CA PRO A 240 16.88 -12.37 6.00
C PRO A 240 17.57 -12.44 4.63
N MET A 241 17.47 -11.36 3.85
CA MET A 241 18.11 -11.24 2.55
C MET A 241 19.64 -11.13 2.69
N MET A 242 20.12 -10.27 3.59
CA MET A 242 21.56 -10.15 3.87
C MET A 242 22.17 -11.45 4.38
N MET A 243 21.45 -12.16 5.25
CA MET A 243 21.89 -13.46 5.78
C MET A 243 21.99 -14.50 4.66
N GLU A 244 21.01 -14.54 3.75
CA GLU A 244 21.04 -15.47 2.62
C GLU A 244 22.22 -15.20 1.68
N ILE A 245 22.42 -13.93 1.29
CA ILE A 245 23.57 -13.57 0.44
C ILE A 245 24.89 -13.86 1.17
N GLY A 246 24.93 -13.63 2.49
CA GLY A 246 26.09 -13.92 3.32
C GLY A 246 26.44 -15.41 3.34
N LEU A 247 25.44 -16.27 3.41
CA LEU A 247 25.60 -17.73 3.39
C LEU A 247 25.94 -18.28 2.01
N GLU A 248 25.35 -17.76 0.93
CA GLU A 248 25.58 -18.26 -0.43
C GLU A 248 26.85 -17.69 -1.10
N ARG A 249 27.16 -16.41 -0.86
CA ARG A 249 28.20 -15.66 -1.61
C ARG A 249 29.25 -14.99 -0.71
N GLY A 250 29.15 -15.17 0.61
CA GLY A 250 30.04 -14.59 1.61
C GLY A 250 29.57 -13.23 2.14
N PHE A 251 29.89 -12.95 3.41
CA PHE A 251 29.45 -11.76 4.13
C PHE A 251 29.96 -10.43 3.55
N LEU A 252 31.18 -10.42 2.98
CA LEU A 252 31.73 -9.21 2.34
C LEU A 252 30.90 -8.83 1.11
N THR A 253 30.56 -9.83 0.28
CA THR A 253 29.69 -9.66 -0.88
C THR A 253 28.30 -9.20 -0.46
N ALA A 254 27.75 -9.78 0.61
CA ALA A 254 26.46 -9.38 1.16
C ALA A 254 26.44 -7.92 1.62
N LEU A 255 27.49 -7.46 2.30
CA LEU A 255 27.61 -6.07 2.73
C LEU A 255 27.72 -5.12 1.54
N LYS A 256 28.57 -5.44 0.55
CA LYS A 256 28.72 -4.66 -0.67
C LYS A 256 27.39 -4.55 -1.43
N ASP A 257 26.70 -5.68 -1.63
CA ASP A 257 25.41 -5.71 -2.33
C ASP A 257 24.34 -4.95 -1.56
N PHE A 258 24.32 -5.06 -0.22
CA PHE A 258 23.40 -4.29 0.60
C PHE A 258 23.61 -2.77 0.45
N VAL A 259 24.87 -2.30 0.51
CA VAL A 259 25.20 -0.88 0.30
C VAL A 259 24.78 -0.43 -1.11
N LEU A 260 25.09 -1.22 -2.14
CA LEU A 260 24.68 -0.93 -3.52
C LEU A 260 23.16 -0.85 -3.66
N MET A 261 22.42 -1.74 -3.01
CA MET A 261 20.95 -1.70 -3.01
C MET A 261 20.41 -0.42 -2.38
N GLN A 262 20.98 0.02 -1.25
CA GLN A 262 20.55 1.28 -0.64
C GLN A 262 20.86 2.50 -1.52
N LEU A 263 22.02 2.54 -2.17
CA LEU A 263 22.38 3.59 -3.13
C LEU A 263 21.44 3.63 -4.35
N GLN A 264 20.91 2.48 -4.76
CA GLN A 264 19.90 2.37 -5.82
C GLN A 264 18.45 2.63 -5.33
N LEU A 265 18.27 3.17 -4.12
CA LEU A 265 16.99 3.53 -3.53
C LEU A 265 16.10 2.32 -3.13
N ALA A 266 16.69 1.19 -2.72
CA ALA A 266 15.94 0.03 -2.22
C ALA A 266 14.98 0.39 -1.07
N ALA A 267 15.37 1.28 -0.14
CA ALA A 267 14.50 1.74 0.94
C ALA A 267 13.21 2.41 0.42
N VAL A 268 13.31 3.21 -0.66
CA VAL A 268 12.15 3.83 -1.32
C VAL A 268 11.26 2.75 -1.95
N PHE A 269 11.86 1.79 -2.63
CA PHE A 269 11.12 0.68 -3.24
C PHE A 269 10.37 -0.18 -2.21
N PHE A 270 11.03 -0.64 -1.14
CA PHE A 270 10.39 -1.49 -0.14
C PHE A 270 9.32 -0.75 0.69
N THR A 271 9.52 0.54 0.97
CA THR A 271 8.51 1.37 1.64
C THR A 271 7.28 1.60 0.75
N PHE A 272 7.48 1.73 -0.57
CA PHE A 272 6.39 1.78 -1.54
C PHE A 272 5.63 0.44 -1.63
N SER A 273 6.37 -0.67 -1.73
CA SER A 273 5.83 -2.04 -1.70
C SER A 273 4.95 -2.32 -0.46
N LEU A 274 5.38 -1.84 0.72
CA LEU A 274 4.60 -1.93 1.96
C LEU A 274 3.22 -1.25 1.83
N GLY A 275 3.16 -0.07 1.18
CA GLY A 275 1.91 0.64 0.90
C GLY A 275 0.96 -0.18 0.01
N SER A 276 1.50 -0.81 -1.03
CA SER A 276 0.74 -1.72 -1.90
C SER A 276 0.17 -2.90 -1.12
N LYS A 277 1.01 -3.63 -0.37
CA LYS A 277 0.61 -4.81 0.41
C LYS A 277 -0.49 -4.48 1.41
N THR A 278 -0.31 -3.42 2.18
CA THR A 278 -1.27 -3.03 3.23
C THR A 278 -2.61 -2.54 2.66
N HIS A 279 -2.60 -1.77 1.56
CA HIS A 279 -3.82 -1.30 0.94
C HIS A 279 -4.69 -2.46 0.42
N TYR A 280 -4.11 -3.35 -0.38
CA TYR A 280 -4.86 -4.45 -1.00
C TYR A 280 -5.27 -5.52 0.03
N TYR A 281 -4.42 -5.80 1.01
CA TYR A 281 -4.75 -6.69 2.12
C TYR A 281 -5.93 -6.14 2.95
N GLY A 282 -5.86 -4.89 3.42
CA GLY A 282 -6.91 -4.28 4.24
C GLY A 282 -8.24 -4.11 3.49
N ARG A 283 -8.17 -3.70 2.21
CA ARG A 283 -9.37 -3.55 1.36
C ARG A 283 -10.11 -4.86 1.18
N THR A 284 -9.39 -5.96 0.96
CA THR A 284 -9.99 -7.28 0.76
C THR A 284 -10.55 -7.84 2.07
N ILE A 285 -9.95 -7.53 3.23
CA ILE A 285 -10.53 -7.90 4.54
C ILE A 285 -11.88 -7.20 4.74
N LEU A 286 -11.94 -5.89 4.48
CA LEU A 286 -13.14 -5.11 4.74
C LEU A 286 -14.24 -5.41 3.73
N HIS A 287 -13.93 -5.44 2.44
CA HIS A 287 -14.96 -5.46 1.38
C HIS A 287 -15.01 -6.78 0.59
N GLY A 288 -14.02 -7.66 0.77
CA GLY A 288 -13.83 -8.83 -0.09
C GLY A 288 -13.55 -8.45 -1.54
N GLY A 289 -13.77 -9.40 -2.44
CA GLY A 289 -13.72 -9.16 -3.88
C GLY A 289 -12.31 -8.95 -4.43
N ALA A 290 -11.37 -9.81 -4.02
CA ALA A 290 -10.07 -9.88 -4.67
C ALA A 290 -10.27 -10.03 -6.18
N LYS A 291 -9.65 -9.15 -6.96
CA LYS A 291 -9.69 -9.22 -8.42
C LYS A 291 -8.30 -9.55 -8.92
N TYR A 292 -8.21 -10.61 -9.73
CA TYR A 292 -7.00 -10.88 -10.48
C TYR A 292 -6.73 -9.73 -11.45
N ARG A 293 -5.59 -9.07 -11.28
CA ARG A 293 -5.07 -8.09 -12.23
C ARG A 293 -3.92 -8.77 -12.97
N PRO A 294 -4.05 -9.04 -14.28
CA PRO A 294 -2.97 -9.68 -15.02
C PRO A 294 -1.73 -8.80 -14.95
N THR A 295 -0.63 -9.39 -14.50
CA THR A 295 0.69 -8.76 -14.59
C THR A 295 1.13 -8.88 -16.04
N GLY A 296 0.96 -7.79 -16.80
CA GLY A 296 1.55 -7.71 -18.12
C GLY A 296 3.07 -7.67 -17.96
N ARG A 297 3.74 -8.81 -18.09
CA ARG A 297 5.21 -8.95 -18.05
C ARG A 297 5.84 -8.30 -19.27
N LYS A 298 5.66 -6.98 -19.39
CA LYS A 298 6.34 -6.18 -20.39
C LYS A 298 7.76 -5.91 -19.89
N VAL A 299 8.71 -5.88 -20.82
CA VAL A 299 10.06 -5.36 -20.57
C VAL A 299 9.96 -3.93 -20.01
N VAL A 300 11.01 -3.41 -19.40
CA VAL A 300 11.00 -2.10 -18.73
C VAL A 300 10.53 -1.00 -19.70
N PHE A 301 9.27 -0.56 -19.57
CA PHE A 301 8.66 0.49 -20.39
C PHE A 301 8.21 1.65 -19.51
N HIS A 302 8.19 2.83 -20.13
CA HIS A 302 7.59 4.03 -19.55
C HIS A 302 6.09 3.82 -19.31
N ALA A 303 5.64 4.10 -18.10
CA ALA A 303 4.23 4.14 -17.74
C ALA A 303 3.72 5.58 -17.78
N SER A 304 2.59 5.80 -18.43
CA SER A 304 2.00 7.13 -18.54
C SER A 304 1.42 7.61 -17.19
N PHE A 305 1.26 8.93 -17.03
CA PHE A 305 0.61 9.51 -15.85
C PHE A 305 -0.80 8.94 -15.59
N THR A 306 -1.55 8.62 -16.65
CA THR A 306 -2.88 8.00 -16.55
C THR A 306 -2.79 6.62 -15.92
N GLU A 307 -1.87 5.76 -16.35
CA GLU A 307 -1.68 4.43 -15.76
C GLU A 307 -1.24 4.52 -14.29
N ASN A 308 -0.24 5.36 -13.99
CA ASN A 308 0.29 5.52 -12.64
C ASN A 308 -0.79 6.01 -11.66
N TYR A 309 -1.56 7.02 -12.04
CA TYR A 309 -2.65 7.50 -11.18
C TYR A 309 -3.73 6.44 -10.95
N ARG A 310 -4.13 5.71 -12.00
CA ARG A 310 -5.17 4.69 -11.87
C ARG A 310 -4.77 3.54 -10.95
N LEU A 311 -3.49 3.18 -10.94
CA LEU A 311 -2.94 2.14 -10.06
C LEU A 311 -2.69 2.63 -8.62
N TYR A 312 -2.22 3.88 -8.47
CA TYR A 312 -1.67 4.37 -7.20
C TYR A 312 -2.50 5.42 -6.46
N SER A 313 -3.57 5.95 -7.08
CA SER A 313 -4.40 7.04 -6.49
C SER A 313 -4.90 6.69 -5.08
N ARG A 314 -5.64 5.59 -4.93
CA ARG A 314 -6.21 5.18 -3.62
C ARG A 314 -5.23 4.41 -2.73
N SER A 315 -4.24 3.75 -3.32
CA SER A 315 -3.30 2.92 -2.58
C SER A 315 -2.16 3.73 -1.96
N HIS A 316 -1.69 4.78 -2.64
CA HIS A 316 -0.52 5.58 -2.24
C HIS A 316 -0.81 7.08 -2.23
N PHE A 317 -1.25 7.69 -3.34
CA PHE A 317 -1.26 9.15 -3.47
C PHE A 317 -2.17 9.83 -2.44
N VAL A 318 -3.44 9.44 -2.35
CA VAL A 318 -4.38 10.03 -1.38
C VAL A 318 -3.88 9.85 0.05
N LYS A 319 -3.37 8.65 0.37
CA LYS A 319 -2.82 8.31 1.69
C LYS A 319 -1.59 9.14 2.04
N ALA A 320 -0.69 9.33 1.09
CA ALA A 320 0.53 10.10 1.25
C ALA A 320 0.26 11.60 1.38
N PHE A 321 -0.68 12.12 0.57
CA PHE A 321 -1.16 13.51 0.71
C PHE A 321 -1.81 13.73 2.08
N GLU A 322 -2.63 12.80 2.57
CA GLU A 322 -3.21 12.86 3.91
C GLU A 322 -2.11 12.93 4.99
N LEU A 323 -1.12 12.04 4.97
CA LEU A 323 0.00 12.06 5.92
C LEU A 323 0.83 13.35 5.82
N MET A 324 1.10 13.83 4.60
CA MET A 324 1.86 15.07 4.39
C MET A 324 1.11 16.29 4.92
N LEU A 325 -0.21 16.37 4.68
CA LEU A 325 -1.04 17.45 5.23
C LEU A 325 -1.04 17.42 6.76
N LEU A 326 -1.22 16.24 7.36
CA LEU A 326 -1.17 16.07 8.81
C LEU A 326 0.19 16.48 9.39
N LEU A 327 1.30 16.14 8.73
CA LEU A 327 2.65 16.55 9.14
C LEU A 327 2.85 18.07 9.03
N ILE A 328 2.39 18.70 7.95
CA ILE A 328 2.44 20.16 7.78
C ILE A 328 1.66 20.85 8.90
N VAL A 329 0.44 20.37 9.18
CA VAL A 329 -0.42 20.93 10.23
C VAL A 329 0.20 20.71 11.61
N TYR A 330 0.70 19.51 11.88
CA TYR A 330 1.41 19.22 13.12
C TYR A 330 2.60 20.16 13.31
N ASN A 331 3.40 20.40 12.26
CA ASN A 331 4.52 21.35 12.29
C ASN A 331 4.06 22.80 12.53
N MET A 332 2.93 23.22 11.98
CA MET A 332 2.39 24.57 12.16
C MET A 332 1.89 24.84 13.58
N PHE A 333 1.16 23.90 14.18
CA PHE A 333 0.55 24.09 15.50
C PHE A 333 1.49 23.69 16.66
N ARG A 334 2.59 23.01 16.37
CA ARG A 334 3.66 22.71 17.32
C ARG A 334 4.35 24.02 17.74
N LYS A 335 3.89 24.59 18.85
CA LYS A 335 4.57 25.71 19.52
C LYS A 335 5.97 25.27 20.00
N SER A 336 6.86 26.25 20.24
CA SER A 336 8.30 26.17 20.58
C SER A 336 8.71 25.32 21.81
N TYR A 337 7.84 24.42 22.31
CA TYR A 337 8.00 23.68 23.56
C TYR A 337 8.77 22.36 23.41
N GLN A 338 8.92 21.83 22.20
CA GLN A 338 9.69 20.62 21.93
C GLN A 338 11.01 20.94 21.20
N SER A 339 12.07 20.17 21.47
CA SER A 339 13.34 20.30 20.76
C SER A 339 13.17 19.97 19.27
N ASN A 340 13.81 20.72 18.37
CA ASN A 340 13.73 20.44 16.93
C ASN A 340 14.23 19.03 16.57
N MET A 341 15.21 18.50 17.33
CA MET A 341 15.73 17.15 17.09
C MET A 341 14.71 16.07 17.41
N THR A 342 13.99 16.16 18.53
CA THR A 342 12.97 15.16 18.93
C THR A 342 11.89 15.01 17.85
N TYR A 343 11.42 16.13 17.29
CA TYR A 343 10.44 16.11 16.22
C TYR A 343 10.96 15.50 14.93
N VAL A 344 12.18 15.86 14.53
CA VAL A 344 12.78 15.28 13.33
C VAL A 344 12.93 13.77 13.51
N LEU A 345 13.40 13.29 14.66
CA LEU A 345 13.56 11.86 14.93
C LEU A 345 12.24 11.08 14.91
N ILE A 346 11.14 11.69 15.39
CA ILE A 346 9.81 11.07 15.42
C ILE A 346 9.16 11.09 14.03
N THR A 347 9.24 12.22 13.32
CA THR A 347 8.47 12.45 12.09
C THR A 347 9.23 12.10 10.81
N TYR A 348 10.56 11.98 10.85
CA TYR A 348 11.39 11.69 9.67
C TYR A 348 10.94 10.41 8.95
N ALA A 349 10.62 9.35 9.69
CA ALA A 349 10.14 8.10 9.08
C ALA A 349 8.80 8.29 8.34
N ILE A 350 7.90 9.14 8.87
CA ILE A 350 6.60 9.42 8.27
C ILE A 350 6.77 10.32 7.04
N TRP A 351 7.65 11.34 7.10
CA TRP A 351 8.04 12.16 5.95
C TRP A 351 8.67 11.33 4.83
N PHE A 352 9.57 10.42 5.18
CA PHE A 352 10.20 9.51 4.23
C PHE A 352 9.16 8.60 3.58
N MET A 353 8.23 8.03 4.35
CA MET A 353 7.13 7.21 3.84
C MET A 353 6.21 8.00 2.90
N SER A 354 5.76 9.20 3.30
CA SER A 354 4.85 10.01 2.48
C SER A 354 5.51 10.46 1.18
N LEU A 355 6.76 10.92 1.22
CA LEU A 355 7.50 11.32 0.02
C LEU A 355 7.73 10.13 -0.91
N THR A 356 8.10 8.98 -0.35
CA THR A 356 8.27 7.74 -1.10
C THR A 356 7.00 7.33 -1.84
N TRP A 357 5.85 7.35 -1.18
CA TRP A 357 4.56 6.98 -1.79
C TRP A 357 4.13 7.92 -2.92
N LEU A 358 4.54 9.18 -2.90
CA LEU A 358 4.27 10.14 -3.98
C LEU A 358 5.27 10.02 -5.13
N CYS A 359 6.57 9.91 -4.82
CA CYS A 359 7.64 10.04 -5.80
C CYS A 359 8.05 8.72 -6.47
N ALA A 360 7.90 7.57 -5.82
CA ALA A 360 8.40 6.29 -6.34
C ALA A 360 7.87 5.92 -7.75
N PRO A 361 6.58 6.13 -8.09
CA PRO A 361 6.08 5.88 -9.44
C PRO A 361 6.73 6.72 -10.54
N PHE A 362 7.35 7.84 -10.21
CA PHE A 362 8.05 8.70 -11.15
C PHE A 362 9.56 8.44 -11.15
N LEU A 363 10.15 8.21 -9.96
CA LEU A 363 11.57 7.91 -9.78
C LEU A 363 11.99 6.62 -10.51
N PHE A 364 11.16 5.57 -10.40
CA PHE A 364 11.46 4.29 -11.03
C PHE A 364 10.82 4.12 -12.42
N ASN A 365 10.31 5.20 -13.01
CA ASN A 365 9.74 5.19 -14.35
C ASN A 365 10.82 5.54 -15.38
N PRO A 366 11.10 4.66 -16.37
CA PRO A 366 12.04 4.97 -17.44
C PRO A 366 11.64 6.27 -18.15
N ALA A 367 12.59 7.18 -18.38
CA ALA A 367 12.33 8.50 -18.95
C ALA A 367 11.28 9.36 -18.19
N GLY A 368 11.01 9.07 -16.91
CA GLY A 368 10.03 9.79 -16.09
C GLY A 368 10.32 11.28 -15.92
N PHE A 369 11.59 11.69 -16.02
CA PHE A 369 12.03 13.09 -15.93
C PHE A 369 12.30 13.73 -17.30
N SER A 370 12.05 13.04 -18.40
CA SER A 370 12.20 13.61 -19.74
C SER A 370 11.07 14.59 -20.02
N TRP A 371 11.42 15.85 -20.33
CA TRP A 371 10.42 16.90 -20.59
C TRP A 371 9.47 16.54 -21.74
N THR A 372 10.00 15.96 -22.82
CA THR A 372 9.18 15.57 -23.99
C THR A 372 8.13 14.54 -23.60
N LYS A 373 8.51 13.52 -22.82
CA LYS A 373 7.58 12.51 -22.30
C LYS A 373 6.59 13.10 -21.31
N ALA A 374 7.02 13.95 -20.39
CA ALA A 374 6.13 14.61 -19.44
C ALA A 374 5.05 15.45 -20.14
N VAL A 375 5.40 16.14 -21.24
CA VAL A 375 4.44 16.91 -22.04
C VAL A 375 3.44 15.99 -22.75
N ASP A 376 3.90 14.87 -23.32
CA ASP A 376 3.03 13.91 -23.99
C ASP A 376 2.07 13.23 -23.01
N ASP A 377 2.59 12.80 -21.86
CA ASP A 377 1.80 12.24 -20.75
C ASP A 377 0.77 13.24 -20.21
N TRP A 378 1.14 14.52 -20.11
CA TRP A 378 0.21 15.57 -19.69
C TRP A 378 -0.92 15.79 -20.70
N LYS A 379 -0.63 15.69 -22.00
CA LYS A 379 -1.67 15.73 -23.05
C LYS A 379 -2.61 14.53 -22.93
N GLU A 380 -2.07 13.33 -22.75
CA GLU A 380 -2.86 12.10 -22.57
C GLU A 380 -3.72 12.17 -21.30
N TRP A 381 -3.14 12.63 -20.18
CA TRP A 381 -3.83 12.87 -18.92
C TRP A 381 -5.01 13.82 -19.07
N ASN A 382 -4.79 14.96 -19.73
CA ASN A 382 -5.86 15.93 -19.99
C ASN A 382 -6.96 15.34 -20.87
N LYS A 383 -6.62 14.50 -21.85
CA LYS A 383 -7.60 13.79 -22.67
C LYS A 383 -8.42 12.82 -21.82
N TRP A 384 -7.78 12.04 -20.97
CA TRP A 384 -8.41 11.04 -20.09
C TRP A 384 -9.36 11.67 -19.06
N ILE A 385 -8.97 12.79 -18.44
CA ILE A 385 -9.82 13.55 -17.50
C ILE A 385 -11.04 14.14 -18.21
N ARG A 386 -10.86 14.66 -19.43
CA ARG A 386 -11.92 15.38 -20.15
C ARG A 386 -12.93 14.46 -20.83
N GLN A 387 -12.56 13.21 -21.13
CA GLN A 387 -13.47 12.25 -21.75
C GLN A 387 -14.58 11.85 -20.78
N GLN A 388 -15.83 12.18 -21.15
CA GLN A 388 -17.01 11.68 -20.45
C GLN A 388 -17.06 10.15 -20.58
N GLY A 389 -17.35 9.48 -19.46
CA GLY A 389 -17.52 8.04 -19.42
C GLY A 389 -18.91 7.62 -19.92
N GLY A 390 -19.15 6.33 -19.95
CA GLY A 390 -20.40 5.74 -20.42
C GLY A 390 -20.37 4.22 -20.30
N LEU A 391 -21.52 3.57 -20.53
CA LEU A 391 -21.62 2.11 -20.54
C LEU A 391 -20.68 1.54 -21.62
N GLY A 392 -19.78 0.64 -21.22
CA GLY A 392 -18.83 -0.02 -22.12
C GLY A 392 -17.51 0.72 -22.38
N ILE A 393 -17.32 1.94 -21.85
CA ILE A 393 -16.02 2.64 -21.97
C ILE A 393 -15.06 2.12 -20.90
N HIS A 394 -13.95 1.52 -21.34
CA HIS A 394 -12.89 1.05 -20.45
C HIS A 394 -12.29 2.17 -19.58
N GLN A 395 -11.96 1.84 -18.33
CA GLN A 395 -11.26 2.69 -17.35
C GLN A 395 -9.97 3.36 -17.88
N ASP A 396 -9.32 2.76 -18.88
CA ASP A 396 -8.11 3.29 -19.52
C ASP A 396 -8.36 4.55 -20.34
N LYS A 397 -9.61 4.77 -20.77
CA LYS A 397 -9.97 5.88 -21.67
C LYS A 397 -10.62 7.06 -20.95
N SER A 398 -11.40 6.81 -19.89
CA SER A 398 -12.12 7.87 -19.18
C SER A 398 -11.93 7.81 -17.66
N TRP A 399 -11.67 8.98 -17.06
CA TRP A 399 -11.65 9.17 -15.61
C TRP A 399 -12.98 8.78 -14.94
N HIS A 400 -14.10 9.11 -15.59
CA HIS A 400 -15.44 8.81 -15.05
C HIS A 400 -15.66 7.30 -14.96
N SER A 401 -15.31 6.53 -15.98
CA SER A 401 -15.38 5.06 -15.93
C SER A 401 -14.47 4.47 -14.86
N TRP A 402 -13.23 4.97 -14.75
CA TRP A 402 -12.30 4.54 -13.71
C TRP A 402 -12.84 4.81 -12.29
N TRP A 403 -13.47 5.96 -12.06
CA TRP A 403 -14.10 6.28 -10.78
C TRP A 403 -15.17 5.24 -10.41
N TYR A 404 -16.12 4.95 -11.29
CA TYR A 404 -17.14 3.94 -10.99
C TYR A 404 -16.56 2.55 -10.74
N ASP A 405 -15.54 2.15 -11.50
CA ASP A 405 -14.85 0.87 -11.31
C ASP A 405 -14.10 0.81 -9.98
N GLU A 406 -13.45 1.90 -9.58
CA GLU A 406 -12.69 1.97 -8.33
C GLU A 406 -13.64 1.92 -7.12
N GLN A 407 -14.81 2.57 -7.19
CA GLN A 407 -15.85 2.55 -6.15
C GLN A 407 -16.74 1.28 -6.18
N ALA A 408 -16.63 0.43 -7.20
CA ALA A 408 -17.53 -0.71 -7.39
C ALA A 408 -17.58 -1.69 -6.19
N HIS A 409 -16.47 -1.83 -5.47
CA HIS A 409 -16.38 -2.69 -4.28
C HIS A 409 -17.29 -2.24 -3.13
N LEU A 410 -17.50 -0.93 -2.96
CA LEU A 410 -18.36 -0.39 -1.91
C LEU A 410 -19.84 -0.78 -2.10
N ARG A 411 -20.28 -1.01 -3.34
CA ARG A 411 -21.67 -1.40 -3.63
C ARG A 411 -22.03 -2.77 -3.03
N ARG A 412 -21.06 -3.67 -2.93
CA ARG A 412 -21.24 -5.04 -2.41
C ARG A 412 -20.74 -5.21 -0.97
N SER A 413 -20.37 -4.11 -0.31
CA SER A 413 -19.86 -4.10 1.07
C SER A 413 -20.93 -4.53 2.07
N SER A 414 -20.50 -5.24 3.12
CA SER A 414 -21.36 -5.62 4.25
C SER A 414 -21.66 -4.41 5.15
N LEU A 415 -22.69 -4.52 6.01
CA LEU A 415 -23.04 -3.44 6.95
C LEU A 415 -21.87 -3.07 7.87
N GLY A 416 -21.13 -4.06 8.38
CA GLY A 416 -19.95 -3.82 9.22
C GLY A 416 -18.83 -3.08 8.49
N SER A 417 -18.59 -3.43 7.23
CA SER A 417 -17.61 -2.76 6.36
C SER A 417 -17.99 -1.30 6.11
N ARG A 418 -19.28 -1.02 5.87
CA ARG A 418 -19.78 0.36 5.71
C ARG A 418 -19.63 1.18 6.99
N PHE A 419 -19.95 0.58 8.14
CA PHE A 419 -19.74 1.24 9.42
C PHE A 419 -18.27 1.58 9.66
N ALA A 420 -17.35 0.67 9.33
CA ALA A 420 -15.91 0.92 9.42
C ALA A 420 -15.46 2.07 8.50
N GLU A 421 -15.95 2.13 7.26
CA GLU A 421 -15.66 3.24 6.34
C GLU A 421 -16.21 4.57 6.87
N ILE A 422 -17.44 4.60 7.40
CA ILE A 422 -18.01 5.80 8.01
C ILE A 422 -17.15 6.26 9.19
N LEU A 423 -16.77 5.35 10.09
CA LEU A 423 -15.91 5.64 11.22
C LEU A 423 -14.55 6.20 10.77
N LEU A 424 -13.97 5.62 9.71
CA LEU A 424 -12.74 6.08 9.11
C LEU A 424 -12.89 7.48 8.48
N SER A 425 -14.00 7.77 7.80
CA SER A 425 -14.28 9.09 7.21
C SER A 425 -14.58 10.18 8.25
N LEU A 426 -15.15 9.81 9.41
CA LEU A 426 -15.43 10.75 10.50
C LEU A 426 -14.18 11.53 10.96
N ARG A 427 -12.98 10.93 10.81
CA ARG A 427 -11.72 11.59 11.17
C ARG A 427 -11.49 12.92 10.44
N PHE A 428 -11.95 13.04 9.20
CA PHE A 428 -11.77 14.28 8.42
C PHE A 428 -12.61 15.43 8.96
N PHE A 429 -13.79 15.13 9.50
CA PHE A 429 -14.68 16.12 10.10
C PHE A 429 -14.17 16.58 11.46
N ILE A 430 -13.64 15.65 12.27
CA ILE A 430 -13.00 15.98 13.56
C ILE A 430 -11.73 16.81 13.32
N TYR A 431 -10.94 16.46 12.31
CA TYR A 431 -9.77 17.22 11.89
C TYR A 431 -10.11 18.67 11.53
N GLN A 432 -11.17 18.89 10.74
CA GLN A 432 -11.64 20.24 10.41
C GLN A 432 -12.11 21.00 11.65
N TYR A 433 -12.87 20.36 12.52
CA TYR A 433 -13.31 20.97 13.77
C TYR A 433 -12.12 21.48 14.59
N GLY A 434 -11.09 20.64 14.73
CA GLY A 434 -9.87 21.01 15.44
C GLY A 434 -9.15 22.21 14.83
N LEU A 435 -9.09 22.32 13.50
CA LEU A 435 -8.48 23.47 12.82
C LEU A 435 -9.32 24.75 12.93
N VAL A 436 -10.63 24.64 12.72
CA VAL A 436 -11.55 25.79 12.81
C VAL A 436 -11.56 26.38 14.22
N TYR A 437 -11.40 25.53 15.25
CA TYR A 437 -11.31 25.97 16.65
C TYR A 437 -10.12 26.90 16.93
N HIS A 438 -9.02 26.79 16.18
CA HIS A 438 -7.82 27.63 16.34
C HIS A 438 -7.73 28.80 15.35
N LEU A 439 -8.76 29.05 14.53
CA LEU A 439 -8.78 30.22 13.64
C LEU A 439 -8.99 31.51 14.45
N ASP A 440 -8.20 32.53 14.16
CA ASP A 440 -8.24 33.84 14.84
C ASP A 440 -9.58 34.58 14.60
N ILE A 441 -10.30 34.22 13.52
CA ILE A 441 -11.66 34.69 13.18
C ILE A 441 -12.64 34.52 14.35
N THR A 442 -12.42 33.50 15.20
CA THR A 442 -13.39 33.18 16.25
C THR A 442 -13.46 34.23 17.36
N GLN A 443 -12.53 35.19 17.46
CA GLN A 443 -12.53 36.27 18.47
C GLN A 443 -13.01 35.79 19.87
N GLN A 444 -12.50 34.62 20.31
CA GLN A 444 -12.86 33.89 21.53
C GLN A 444 -14.23 33.17 21.60
N SER A 445 -15.13 33.36 20.63
CA SER A 445 -16.40 32.63 20.52
C SER A 445 -16.21 31.20 19.97
N LYS A 446 -15.87 30.28 20.88
CA LYS A 446 -15.61 28.85 20.57
C LYS A 446 -16.89 28.01 20.41
N ASN A 447 -17.93 28.59 19.85
CA ASN A 447 -19.22 27.92 19.70
C ASN A 447 -19.20 26.93 18.55
N LEU A 448 -19.90 25.80 18.73
CA LEU A 448 -20.12 24.78 17.70
C LEU A 448 -20.76 25.36 16.43
N LEU A 449 -21.45 26.50 16.56
CA LEU A 449 -22.00 27.26 15.43
C LEU A 449 -20.94 27.68 14.40
N VAL A 450 -19.73 28.07 14.81
CA VAL A 450 -18.67 28.47 13.85
C VAL A 450 -18.26 27.28 12.98
N TYR A 451 -18.17 26.09 13.58
CA TYR A 451 -17.94 24.87 12.83
C TYR A 451 -19.07 24.60 11.84
N VAL A 452 -20.34 24.73 12.25
CA VAL A 452 -21.49 24.56 11.33
C VAL A 452 -21.46 25.60 10.19
N PHE A 453 -21.11 26.86 10.47
CA PHE A 453 -20.96 27.89 9.44
C PHE A 453 -19.84 27.56 8.44
N SER A 454 -18.77 26.88 8.86
CA SER A 454 -17.70 26.46 7.94
C SER A 454 -18.20 25.49 6.85
N TRP A 455 -19.30 24.76 7.08
CA TRP A 455 -19.89 23.89 6.07
C TRP A 455 -20.60 24.67 4.95
N LEU A 456 -21.03 25.91 5.21
CA LEU A 456 -21.58 26.78 4.16
C LEU A 456 -20.51 27.12 3.11
N VAL A 457 -19.23 27.19 3.51
CA VAL A 457 -18.10 27.39 2.58
C VAL A 457 -17.99 26.19 1.62
N ILE A 458 -18.08 24.97 2.16
CA ILE A 458 -18.06 23.74 1.35
C ILE A 458 -19.26 23.70 0.39
N LEU A 459 -20.46 24.04 0.87
CA LEU A 459 -21.66 24.14 0.04
C LEU A 459 -21.49 25.19 -1.07
N GLY A 460 -20.91 26.34 -0.75
CA GLY A 460 -20.61 27.41 -1.72
C GLY A 460 -19.65 26.93 -2.82
N ILE A 461 -18.57 26.21 -2.45
CA ILE A 461 -17.64 25.61 -3.42
C ILE A 461 -18.36 24.61 -4.31
N PHE A 462 -19.20 23.74 -3.73
CA PHE A 462 -19.98 22.76 -4.50
C PHE A 462 -20.94 23.42 -5.50
N LEU A 463 -21.68 24.44 -5.06
CA LEU A 463 -22.57 25.22 -5.93
C LEU A 463 -21.79 25.90 -7.05
N LEU A 464 -20.62 26.47 -6.75
CA LEU A 464 -19.75 27.10 -7.74
C LEU A 464 -19.30 26.10 -8.81
N VAL A 465 -18.85 24.91 -8.42
CA VAL A 465 -18.46 23.86 -9.38
C VAL A 465 -19.67 23.44 -10.23
N LYS A 466 -20.86 23.32 -9.64
CA LYS A 466 -22.09 22.99 -10.36
C LYS A 466 -22.48 24.07 -11.37
N VAL A 467 -22.39 25.35 -10.99
CA VAL A 467 -22.63 26.52 -11.86
C VAL A 467 -21.64 26.53 -13.03
N VAL A 468 -20.35 26.26 -12.79
CA VAL A 468 -19.34 26.13 -13.86
C VAL A 468 -19.67 24.98 -14.81
N ASN A 469 -20.14 23.85 -14.29
CA ASN A 469 -20.48 22.69 -15.10
C ASN A 469 -21.73 22.94 -15.97
N ILE A 470 -22.76 23.60 -15.41
CA ILE A 470 -23.95 24.03 -16.17
C ILE A 470 -23.55 25.06 -17.23
N GLY A 471 -22.75 26.06 -16.87
CA GLY A 471 -22.22 27.06 -17.80
C GLY A 471 -21.40 26.42 -18.93
N ARG A 472 -20.63 25.36 -18.64
CA ARG A 472 -19.91 24.59 -19.65
C ARG A 472 -20.87 23.93 -20.63
N ASN A 473 -21.91 23.25 -20.14
CA ASN A 473 -22.87 22.55 -20.99
C ASN A 473 -23.69 23.51 -21.87
N LEU A 474 -24.07 24.67 -21.34
CA LEU A 474 -24.87 25.67 -22.05
C LEU A 474 -24.05 26.52 -23.03
N LEU A 475 -22.87 26.99 -22.61
CA LEU A 475 -22.10 27.99 -23.36
C LEU A 475 -20.92 27.42 -24.13
N SER A 476 -20.32 26.29 -23.72
CA SER A 476 -19.05 25.85 -24.36
C SER A 476 -19.22 25.29 -25.77
N ALA A 477 -20.42 24.80 -26.13
CA ALA A 477 -20.68 24.27 -27.47
C ALA A 477 -20.88 25.40 -28.50
N ASN A 478 -21.63 26.45 -28.13
CA ASN A 478 -22.05 27.50 -29.07
C ASN A 478 -21.26 28.82 -28.92
N TYR A 479 -20.73 29.13 -27.73
CA TYR A 479 -20.09 30.43 -27.43
C TYR A 479 -18.82 30.27 -26.58
N GLN A 480 -17.74 29.77 -27.18
CA GLN A 480 -16.45 29.56 -26.49
C GLN A 480 -15.90 30.84 -25.82
N LEU A 481 -16.07 31.99 -26.47
CA LEU A 481 -15.59 33.29 -25.98
C LEU A 481 -16.42 33.77 -24.78
N GLY A 482 -17.75 33.62 -24.85
CA GLY A 482 -18.67 33.88 -23.74
C GLY A 482 -18.39 33.01 -22.51
N PHE A 483 -18.06 31.73 -22.71
CA PHE A 483 -17.67 30.84 -21.61
C PHE A 483 -16.32 31.25 -20.96
N ARG A 484 -15.37 31.79 -21.73
CA ARG A 484 -14.11 32.33 -21.17
C ARG A 484 -14.36 33.59 -20.35
N PHE A 485 -15.20 34.52 -20.84
CA PHE A 485 -15.60 35.70 -20.08
C PHE A 485 -16.35 35.33 -18.81
N PHE A 486 -17.29 34.38 -18.87
CA PHE A 486 -17.99 33.87 -17.70
C PHE A 486 -17.02 33.33 -16.63
N LYS A 487 -16.00 32.56 -17.03
CA LYS A 487 -14.95 32.09 -16.11
C LYS A 487 -14.14 33.24 -15.51
N ALA A 488 -13.78 34.24 -16.31
CA ALA A 488 -13.02 35.38 -15.83
C ALA A 488 -13.83 36.20 -14.80
N ILE A 489 -15.11 36.48 -15.09
CA ILE A 489 -16.03 37.18 -14.17
C ILE A 489 -16.19 36.37 -12.88
N LEU A 490 -16.42 35.06 -12.99
CA LEU A 490 -16.55 34.19 -11.82
C LEU A 490 -15.26 34.20 -10.97
N PHE A 491 -14.09 34.15 -11.61
CA PHE A 491 -12.80 34.19 -10.91
C PHE A 491 -12.61 35.51 -10.17
N VAL A 492 -12.91 36.65 -10.81
CA VAL A 492 -12.84 37.98 -10.18
C VAL A 492 -13.86 38.08 -9.04
N ALA A 493 -15.07 37.57 -9.21
CA ALA A 493 -16.09 37.56 -8.15
C ALA A 493 -15.66 36.74 -6.93
N VAL A 494 -15.05 35.57 -7.13
CA VAL A 494 -14.50 34.75 -6.04
C VAL A 494 -13.36 35.48 -5.34
N LEU A 495 -12.44 36.10 -6.09
CA LEU A 495 -11.36 36.90 -5.49
C LEU A 495 -11.90 38.08 -4.69
N ALA A 496 -12.88 38.81 -5.22
CA ALA A 496 -13.53 39.91 -4.52
C ALA A 496 -14.24 39.43 -3.24
N LEU A 497 -14.89 38.25 -3.28
CA LEU A 497 -15.50 37.62 -2.11
C LEU A 497 -14.44 37.26 -1.04
N ILE A 498 -13.32 36.65 -1.45
CA ILE A 498 -12.23 36.30 -0.53
C ILE A 498 -11.62 37.56 0.10
N ILE A 499 -11.37 38.60 -0.69
CA ILE A 499 -10.80 39.86 -0.20
C ILE A 499 -11.78 40.57 0.75
N SER A 500 -13.06 40.66 0.39
CA SER A 500 -14.07 41.26 1.27
C SER A 500 -14.24 40.48 2.57
N LEU A 501 -14.31 39.14 2.53
CA LEU A 501 -14.30 38.31 3.72
C LEU A 501 -13.02 38.49 4.54
N SER A 502 -11.86 38.65 3.88
CA SER A 502 -10.60 38.89 4.57
C SER A 502 -10.58 40.20 5.36
N ILE A 503 -11.18 41.25 4.79
CA ILE A 503 -11.28 42.58 5.43
C ILE A 503 -12.32 42.57 6.54
N ILE A 504 -13.50 41.99 6.29
CA ILE A 504 -14.63 41.95 7.25
C ILE A 504 -14.28 41.07 8.45
N CYS A 505 -13.69 39.90 8.23
CA CYS A 505 -13.36 38.94 9.28
C CYS A 505 -11.96 39.15 9.88
N GLN A 506 -11.22 40.19 9.46
CA GLN A 506 -9.83 40.45 9.88
C GLN A 506 -8.94 39.19 9.79
N LEU A 507 -9.11 38.40 8.72
CA LEU A 507 -8.36 37.17 8.50
C LEU A 507 -6.87 37.45 8.31
N SER A 508 -6.03 36.73 9.05
CA SER A 508 -4.60 36.72 8.77
C SER A 508 -4.30 35.87 7.52
N VAL A 509 -3.16 36.11 6.89
CA VAL A 509 -2.67 35.26 5.78
C VAL A 509 -2.46 33.81 6.24
N SER A 510 -2.11 33.62 7.51
CA SER A 510 -2.00 32.30 8.13
C SER A 510 -3.36 31.60 8.21
N ASP A 511 -4.43 32.31 8.58
CA ASP A 511 -5.79 31.76 8.65
C ASP A 511 -6.31 31.31 7.29
N LEU A 512 -6.00 32.05 6.21
CA LEU A 512 -6.34 31.64 4.84
C LEU A 512 -5.68 30.32 4.47
N PHE A 513 -4.43 30.11 4.86
CA PHE A 513 -3.72 28.85 4.64
C PHE A 513 -4.31 27.71 5.47
N VAL A 514 -4.62 27.95 6.76
CA VAL A 514 -5.28 26.98 7.63
C VAL A 514 -6.68 26.60 7.11
N CYS A 515 -7.43 27.55 6.56
CA CYS A 515 -8.72 27.29 5.92
C CYS A 515 -8.58 26.32 4.74
N CYS A 516 -7.61 26.53 3.84
CA CYS A 516 -7.33 25.61 2.75
C CYS A 516 -7.01 24.19 3.26
N LEU A 517 -6.18 24.11 4.32
CA LEU A 517 -5.82 22.83 4.95
C LEU A 517 -7.01 22.15 5.65
N ALA A 518 -7.97 22.91 6.17
CA ALA A 518 -9.18 22.37 6.80
C ALA A 518 -10.22 21.87 5.77
N PHE A 519 -10.38 22.59 4.66
CA PHE A 519 -11.41 22.27 3.66
C PHE A 519 -11.02 21.18 2.66
N MET A 520 -9.73 20.98 2.37
CA MET A 520 -9.32 19.90 1.45
C MET A 520 -9.64 18.49 1.99
N PRO A 521 -9.28 18.12 3.24
CA PRO A 521 -9.54 16.79 3.76
C PRO A 521 -11.03 16.52 4.01
N THR A 522 -11.82 17.55 4.30
CA THR A 522 -13.28 17.41 4.48
C THR A 522 -13.99 17.15 3.17
N ALA A 523 -13.55 17.79 2.09
CA ALA A 523 -14.00 17.45 0.75
C ALA A 523 -13.70 15.97 0.42
N TRP A 524 -12.55 15.43 0.83
CA TRP A 524 -12.28 13.99 0.69
C TRP A 524 -13.24 13.13 1.50
N GLY A 525 -13.52 13.50 2.76
CA GLY A 525 -14.46 12.79 3.62
C GLY A 525 -15.90 12.79 3.12
N LEU A 526 -16.31 13.82 2.35
CA LEU A 526 -17.63 13.88 1.70
C LEU A 526 -17.73 13.05 0.42
N ILE A 527 -16.59 12.82 -0.24
CA ILE A 527 -16.51 12.10 -1.51
C ILE A 527 -16.29 10.58 -1.30
N GLN A 528 -15.64 10.21 -0.19
CA GLN A 528 -15.46 8.80 0.23
C GLN A 528 -16.77 8.20 0.71
#